data_AF-A0A9P8PAL0-F1
#
_entry.id   AF-A0A9P8PAL0-F1
#
_cell.length_a   1.000
_cell.length_b   1.000
_cell.length_c   1.000
_cell.angle_alpha   90.00
_cell.angle_beta   90.00
_cell.angle_gamma   90.00
#
_symmetry.space_group_name_H-M   'P 1'
#
loop_
_entity.id
_entity.type
_entity.pdbx_description
1 polymer ?
#
loop_
_entity_poly.entity_id
_entity_poly.type
_entity_poly.pdbx_seq_one_letter_code
_entity_poly.pdbx_strand_id
1 'polypeptide(L)'
;MSLNFDDVPVQKLEQLRPRLTQLTHSLRKLEDSMAANPTLPNWSNLQNQYNVILSQLTSFSKTMDLNKAVLKHTNAYPNTEFDTTQFEGLLTTLLRKKHLPEVEEWISTNRTDVSQQDLDNDDAVAHEYLQLTDQLLEEFVFDDDTPLVSAEKSEAQGVDVYKYMFNGAAK
;
A
#
# COMPACT_ATOMS: atom_id res chain seq x y z
N MET A 1 33.63 16.83 17.72
CA MET A 1 33.49 15.67 16.83
C MET A 1 32.63 16.12 15.66
N SER A 2 33.20 16.26 14.46
CA SER A 2 32.39 16.54 13.27
C SER A 2 31.67 15.27 12.84
N LEU A 3 30.38 15.36 12.55
CA LEU A 3 29.61 14.24 12.02
C LEU A 3 30.06 13.98 10.57
N ASN A 4 30.37 12.73 10.22
CA ASN A 4 30.66 12.35 8.84
C ASN A 4 29.33 12.16 8.10
N PHE A 5 29.06 13.01 7.13
CA PHE A 5 27.79 13.03 6.37
C PHE A 5 27.79 12.10 5.14
N ASP A 6 28.95 11.53 4.78
CA ASP A 6 29.12 10.73 3.56
C ASP A 6 28.37 9.40 3.57
N ASP A 7 28.01 8.86 4.74
CA ASP A 7 27.31 7.58 4.88
C ASP A 7 25.79 7.73 5.02
N VAL A 8 25.26 8.97 5.06
CA VAL A 8 23.82 9.17 5.17
C VAL A 8 23.20 9.01 3.77
N PRO A 9 22.26 8.06 3.56
CA PRO A 9 21.59 7.86 2.28
C PRO A 9 20.53 8.94 2.01
N VAL A 10 20.96 10.20 1.92
CA VAL A 10 20.12 11.40 1.76
C VAL A 10 19.28 11.29 0.48
N GLN A 11 19.89 10.87 -0.63
CA GLN A 11 19.18 10.77 -1.92
C GLN A 11 17.98 9.82 -1.88
N LYS A 12 18.06 8.73 -1.11
CA LYS A 12 16.97 7.76 -0.97
C LYS A 12 15.82 8.34 -0.13
N LEU A 13 16.13 9.09 0.91
CA LEU A 13 15.15 9.77 1.76
C LEU A 13 14.50 10.97 1.03
N GLU A 14 15.27 11.71 0.24
CA GLU A 14 14.78 12.84 -0.56
C GLU A 14 13.74 12.41 -1.61
N GLN A 15 13.75 11.16 -2.07
CA GLN A 15 12.71 10.64 -2.96
C GLN A 15 11.34 10.55 -2.30
N LEU A 16 11.28 10.39 -0.97
CA LEU A 16 10.02 10.31 -0.21
C LEU A 16 9.40 11.70 0.01
N ARG A 17 10.23 12.72 0.17
CA ARG A 17 9.79 14.10 0.44
C ARG A 17 8.77 14.64 -0.58
N PRO A 18 9.03 14.65 -1.91
CA PRO A 18 8.10 15.21 -2.87
C PRO A 18 6.78 14.44 -2.92
N ARG A 19 6.82 13.12 -2.70
CA ARG A 19 5.63 12.26 -2.66
C ARG A 19 4.76 12.55 -1.45
N LEU A 20 5.38 12.71 -0.28
CA LEU A 20 4.68 13.09 0.95
C LEU A 20 4.08 14.49 0.86
N THR A 21 4.82 15.47 0.33
CA THR A 21 4.32 16.83 0.10
C THR A 21 3.15 16.82 -0.87
N GLN A 22 3.22 16.03 -1.95
CA GLN A 22 2.15 15.89 -2.93
C GLN A 22 0.88 15.31 -2.28
N LEU A 23 1.01 14.25 -1.50
CA LEU A 23 -0.12 13.63 -0.78
C LEU A 23 -0.73 14.59 0.25
N THR A 24 0.11 15.31 1.00
CA THR A 24 -0.36 16.29 1.98
C THR A 24 -1.11 17.43 1.30
N HIS A 25 -0.62 17.90 0.15
CA HIS A 25 -1.28 18.94 -0.62
C HIS A 25 -2.62 18.48 -1.21
N SER A 26 -2.70 17.25 -1.70
CA SER A 26 -3.97 16.71 -2.22
C SER A 26 -5.01 16.49 -1.12
N LEU A 27 -4.59 16.06 0.07
CA LEU A 27 -5.46 15.95 1.26
C LEU A 27 -5.98 17.31 1.72
N ARG A 28 -5.11 18.32 1.83
CA ARG A 28 -5.54 19.69 2.16
C ARG A 28 -6.52 20.25 1.14
N LYS A 29 -6.26 20.01 -0.15
CA LYS A 29 -7.17 20.46 -1.21
C LYS A 29 -8.55 19.79 -1.11
N LEU A 30 -8.60 18.52 -0.71
CA LEU A 30 -9.85 17.82 -0.45
C LEU A 30 -10.58 18.42 0.77
N GLU A 31 -9.85 18.67 1.86
CA GLU A 31 -10.36 19.34 3.06
C GLU A 31 -10.94 20.73 2.74
N ASP A 32 -10.18 21.56 2.02
CA ASP A 32 -10.61 22.88 1.57
C ASP A 32 -11.85 22.79 0.68
N SER A 33 -11.90 21.81 -0.23
CA SER A 33 -13.06 21.57 -1.10
C SER A 33 -14.31 21.16 -0.31
N MET A 34 -14.15 20.45 0.81
CA MET A 34 -15.24 20.05 1.68
C MET A 34 -15.68 21.19 2.61
N ALA A 35 -14.73 21.97 3.14
CA ALA A 35 -15.01 23.10 4.02
C ALA A 35 -15.65 24.29 3.27
N ALA A 36 -15.26 24.51 2.00
CA ALA A 36 -15.77 25.62 1.20
C ALA A 36 -17.19 25.40 0.65
N ASN A 37 -17.68 24.15 0.61
CA ASN A 37 -18.98 23.81 0.04
C ASN A 37 -19.95 23.33 1.14
N PRO A 38 -20.83 24.21 1.67
CA PRO A 38 -21.87 23.82 2.63
C PRO A 38 -22.97 22.94 2.00
N THR A 39 -23.04 22.88 0.66
CA THR A 39 -23.88 21.95 -0.11
C THR A 39 -22.98 20.96 -0.83
N LEU A 40 -23.37 19.67 -0.89
CA LEU A 40 -22.50 18.59 -1.35
C LEU A 40 -21.79 18.96 -2.67
N PRO A 41 -20.44 18.93 -2.72
CA PRO A 41 -19.71 19.20 -3.96
C PRO A 41 -20.12 18.20 -5.04
N ASN A 42 -19.99 18.60 -6.31
CA ASN A 42 -20.26 17.73 -7.45
C ASN A 42 -19.48 16.41 -7.28
N TRP A 43 -20.21 15.30 -7.17
CA TRP A 43 -19.68 13.96 -6.92
C TRP A 43 -18.54 13.58 -7.86
N SER A 44 -18.61 13.99 -9.13
CA SER A 44 -17.56 13.75 -10.12
C SER A 44 -16.23 14.41 -9.72
N ASN A 45 -16.28 15.62 -9.17
CA ASN A 45 -15.08 16.33 -8.72
C ASN A 45 -14.46 15.67 -7.48
N LEU A 46 -15.28 15.16 -6.57
CA LEU A 46 -14.81 14.41 -5.40
C LEU A 46 -14.17 13.10 -5.84
N GLN A 47 -14.86 12.33 -6.69
CA GLN A 47 -14.37 11.05 -7.19
C GLN A 47 -13.03 11.20 -7.92
N ASN A 48 -12.88 12.24 -8.74
CA ASN A 48 -11.60 12.53 -9.41
C ASN A 48 -10.49 12.87 -8.42
N GLN A 49 -10.76 13.69 -7.40
CA GLN A 49 -9.80 14.00 -6.34
C GLN A 49 -9.40 12.74 -5.55
N TYR A 50 -10.38 11.90 -5.21
CA TYR A 50 -10.16 10.64 -4.51
C TYR A 50 -9.27 9.69 -5.32
N ASN A 51 -9.55 9.52 -6.62
CA ASN A 51 -8.72 8.68 -7.49
C ASN A 51 -7.28 9.17 -7.59
N VAL A 52 -7.08 10.49 -7.64
CA VAL A 52 -5.74 11.10 -7.62
C VAL A 52 -5.03 10.82 -6.28
N ILE A 53 -5.72 10.95 -5.15
CA ILE A 53 -5.17 10.63 -3.82
C ILE A 53 -4.80 9.15 -3.73
N LEU A 54 -5.66 8.25 -4.21
CA LEU A 54 -5.41 6.81 -4.19
C LEU A 54 -4.16 6.44 -5.00
N SER A 55 -4.01 7.02 -6.19
CA SER A 55 -2.82 6.83 -7.04
C SER A 55 -1.55 7.36 -6.35
N GLN A 56 -1.62 8.54 -5.74
CA GLN A 56 -0.51 9.13 -4.98
C GLN A 56 -0.15 8.29 -3.76
N LEU A 57 -1.13 7.78 -3.02
CA LEU A 57 -0.94 6.91 -1.86
C LEU A 57 -0.29 5.58 -2.26
N THR A 58 -0.75 4.97 -3.35
CA THR A 58 -0.17 3.74 -3.90
C THR A 58 1.29 3.97 -4.32
N SER A 59 1.56 5.07 -5.03
CA SER A 59 2.92 5.45 -5.41
C SER A 59 3.81 5.75 -4.21
N PHE A 60 3.27 6.39 -3.16
CA PHE A 60 3.98 6.67 -1.92
C PHE A 60 4.31 5.39 -1.18
N SER A 61 3.35 4.48 -1.02
CA SER A 61 3.52 3.16 -0.40
C SER A 61 4.63 2.37 -1.09
N LYS A 62 4.58 2.27 -2.43
CA LYS A 62 5.64 1.62 -3.21
C LYS A 62 7.02 2.24 -2.98
N THR A 63 7.10 3.57 -2.89
CA THR A 63 8.37 4.27 -2.64
C THR A 63 8.86 4.04 -1.20
N MET A 64 7.95 3.94 -0.23
CA MET A 64 8.26 3.60 1.15
C MET A 64 8.82 2.18 1.26
N ASP A 65 8.20 1.21 0.59
CA ASP A 65 8.68 -0.18 0.58
C ASP A 65 10.08 -0.30 -0.01
N LEU A 66 10.36 0.39 -1.12
CA LEU A 66 11.70 0.44 -1.73
C LEU A 66 12.77 1.01 -0.79
N ASN A 67 12.38 1.93 0.10
CA ASN A 67 13.30 2.60 1.03
C ASN A 67 13.19 2.09 2.48
N LYS A 68 12.44 1.01 2.72
CA LYS A 68 12.14 0.46 4.06
C LYS A 68 13.40 0.12 4.86
N ALA A 69 14.42 -0.45 4.21
CA ALA A 69 15.68 -0.79 4.85
C ALA A 69 16.41 0.46 5.38
N VAL A 70 16.45 1.54 4.60
CA VAL A 70 17.07 2.80 4.99
C VAL A 70 16.32 3.45 6.14
N LEU A 71 14.99 3.50 6.06
CA LEU A 71 14.13 4.11 7.08
C LEU A 71 14.27 3.41 8.43
N LYS A 72 14.41 2.07 8.47
CA LYS A 72 14.60 1.30 9.70
C LYS A 72 15.88 1.65 10.46
N HIS A 73 16.94 2.02 9.75
CA HIS A 73 18.24 2.35 10.35
C HIS A 73 18.43 3.87 10.57
N THR A 74 17.53 4.69 10.04
CA THR A 74 17.62 6.14 10.14
C THR A 74 17.11 6.60 11.51
N ASN A 75 17.93 7.39 12.22
CA ASN A 75 17.51 8.04 13.45
C ASN A 75 16.69 9.30 13.12
N ALA A 76 15.45 9.37 13.64
CA ALA A 76 14.54 10.49 13.40
C ALA A 76 14.82 11.73 14.27
N TYR A 77 15.74 11.63 15.24
CA TYR A 77 16.06 12.73 16.14
C TYR A 77 17.05 13.72 15.53
N PRO A 78 16.90 15.03 15.83
CA PRO A 78 17.81 16.06 15.33
C PRO A 78 19.24 15.82 15.81
N ASN A 79 20.20 16.15 14.97
CA ASN A 79 21.62 16.07 15.30
C ASN A 79 22.03 17.23 16.24
N THR A 80 23.23 17.15 16.81
CA THR A 80 23.78 18.19 17.71
C THR A 80 24.04 19.53 17.02
N GLU A 81 23.99 19.57 15.70
CA GLU A 81 24.17 20.77 14.87
C GLU A 81 22.83 21.40 14.44
N PHE A 82 21.70 20.85 14.90
CA PHE A 82 20.39 21.38 14.58
C PHE A 82 20.16 22.74 15.24
N ASP A 83 19.74 23.74 14.46
CA ASP A 83 19.45 25.08 14.96
C ASP A 83 18.19 25.07 15.83
N THR A 84 18.40 24.98 17.14
CA THR A 84 17.35 24.96 18.15
C THR A 84 16.61 26.30 18.28
N THR A 85 17.20 27.40 17.80
CA THR A 85 16.63 28.75 17.96
C THR A 85 15.65 29.11 16.85
N GLN A 86 15.93 28.71 15.62
CA GLN A 86 15.05 28.96 14.48
C GLN A 86 13.86 28.00 14.42
N PHE A 87 14.04 26.75 14.86
CA PHE A 87 13.05 25.67 14.71
C PHE A 87 12.59 25.07 16.04
N GLU A 88 12.36 25.90 17.06
CA GLU A 88 11.94 25.46 18.40
C GLU A 88 10.62 24.67 18.38
N GLY A 89 9.62 25.13 17.62
CA GLY A 89 8.33 24.44 17.49
C GLY A 89 8.43 23.06 16.81
N LEU A 90 9.36 22.93 15.86
CA LEU A 90 9.65 21.65 15.22
C LEU A 90 10.43 20.72 16.17
N LEU A 91 11.39 21.26 16.91
CA LEU A 91 12.19 20.53 17.89
C LEU A 91 11.32 19.88 18.96
N THR A 92 10.39 20.64 19.55
CA THR A 92 9.45 20.12 20.56
C THR A 92 8.53 19.03 20.00
N THR A 93 8.23 19.07 18.71
CA THR A 93 7.46 18.03 18.02
C THR A 93 8.30 16.78 17.76
N LEU A 94 9.52 16.94 17.25
CA LEU A 94 10.45 15.82 16.97
C LEU A 94 10.92 15.11 18.24
N LEU A 95 11.09 15.85 19.34
CA LEU A 95 11.49 15.30 20.63
C LEU A 95 10.34 14.66 21.40
N ARG A 96 9.11 14.70 20.88
CA ARG A 96 7.97 14.05 21.52
C ARG A 96 8.15 12.53 21.47
N LYS A 97 8.26 11.91 22.65
CA LYS A 97 8.47 10.46 22.79
C LYS A 97 7.20 9.61 22.64
N LYS A 98 6.01 10.21 22.76
CA LYS A 98 4.72 9.52 22.66
C LYS A 98 3.92 10.03 21.47
N HIS A 99 3.33 9.09 20.74
CA HIS A 99 2.26 9.31 19.77
C HIS A 99 1.09 10.07 20.40
N LEU A 100 0.26 10.69 19.55
CA LEU A 100 -0.95 11.39 20.01
C LEU A 100 -1.87 10.42 20.76
N PRO A 101 -2.56 10.88 21.82
CA PRO A 101 -3.37 9.99 22.67
C PRO A 101 -4.47 9.25 21.90
N GLU A 102 -5.11 9.91 20.92
CA GLU A 102 -6.09 9.30 20.02
C GLU A 102 -5.51 8.12 19.21
N VAL A 103 -4.27 8.27 18.74
CA VAL A 103 -3.58 7.21 17.99
C VAL A 103 -3.18 6.05 18.91
N GLU A 104 -2.82 6.33 20.17
CA GLU A 104 -2.53 5.31 21.17
C GLU A 104 -3.77 4.44 21.46
N GLU A 105 -4.94 5.07 21.57
CA GLU A 105 -6.23 4.42 21.77
C GLU A 105 -6.64 3.55 20.58
N TRP A 106 -6.43 4.02 19.34
CA TRP A 106 -6.68 3.20 18.15
C TRP A 106 -5.76 1.99 18.09
N ILE A 107 -4.48 2.16 18.43
CA ILE A 107 -3.53 1.04 18.46
C ILE A 107 -3.91 0.04 19.56
N SER A 108 -4.30 0.51 20.75
CA SER A 108 -4.70 -0.40 21.84
C SER A 108 -5.99 -1.13 21.51
N THR A 109 -6.98 -0.46 20.90
CA THR A 109 -8.24 -1.08 20.48
C THR A 109 -7.99 -2.20 19.48
N ASN A 110 -7.26 -1.92 18.40
CA ASN A 110 -6.94 -2.94 17.38
C ASN A 110 -6.10 -4.11 17.93
N ARG A 111 -5.19 -3.84 18.88
CA ARG A 111 -4.40 -4.90 19.54
C ARG A 111 -5.21 -5.76 20.51
N THR A 112 -6.34 -5.26 20.98
CA THR A 112 -7.21 -6.00 21.91
C THR A 112 -8.27 -6.79 21.15
N ASP A 113 -8.76 -6.25 20.04
CA ASP A 113 -9.81 -6.87 19.22
C ASP A 113 -9.29 -8.05 18.39
N VAL A 114 -8.00 -8.04 18.02
CA VAL A 114 -7.38 -9.14 17.29
C VAL A 114 -6.30 -9.77 18.15
N SER A 115 -6.49 -11.04 18.54
CA SER A 115 -5.48 -11.79 19.27
C SER A 115 -4.24 -11.90 18.41
N GLN A 116 -3.08 -11.57 18.97
CA GLN A 116 -1.80 -11.68 18.25
C GLN A 116 -1.56 -13.11 17.74
N GLN A 117 -2.08 -14.11 18.45
CA GLN A 117 -2.04 -15.50 18.05
C GLN A 117 -2.89 -15.79 16.79
N ASP A 118 -4.02 -15.10 16.62
CA ASP A 118 -4.88 -15.27 15.44
C ASP A 118 -4.20 -14.66 14.21
N LEU A 119 -3.54 -13.50 14.35
CA LEU A 119 -2.74 -12.89 13.29
C LEU A 119 -1.57 -13.78 12.87
N ASP A 120 -0.84 -14.36 13.83
CA ASP A 120 0.27 -15.26 13.55
C ASP A 120 -0.19 -16.54 12.81
N ASN A 121 -1.38 -17.05 13.16
CA ASN A 121 -2.00 -18.19 12.47
C ASN A 121 -2.42 -17.81 11.04
N ASP A 122 -3.04 -16.64 10.86
CA ASP A 122 -3.47 -16.15 9.54
C ASP A 122 -2.27 -15.92 8.60
N ASP A 123 -1.18 -15.35 9.13
CA ASP A 123 0.08 -15.15 8.39
C ASP A 123 0.73 -16.50 8.00
N ALA A 124 0.68 -17.50 8.89
CA ALA A 124 1.17 -18.85 8.59
C ALA A 124 0.36 -19.50 7.46
N VAL A 125 -0.97 -19.43 7.53
CA VAL A 125 -1.88 -19.95 6.51
C VAL A 125 -1.67 -19.24 5.16
N ALA A 126 -1.53 -17.91 5.16
CA ALA A 126 -1.25 -17.16 3.94
C ALA A 126 0.09 -17.58 3.31
N HIS A 127 1.12 -17.82 4.12
CA HIS A 127 2.41 -18.32 3.67
C HIS A 127 2.31 -19.71 3.03
N GLU A 128 1.52 -20.63 3.62
CA GLU A 128 1.27 -21.95 3.05
C GLU A 128 0.60 -21.87 1.67
N TYR A 129 -0.41 -21.01 1.51
CA TYR A 129 -1.07 -20.82 0.21
C TYR A 129 -0.13 -20.25 -0.84
N LEU A 130 0.72 -19.27 -0.49
CA LEU A 130 1.71 -18.71 -1.41
C LEU A 130 2.72 -19.78 -1.85
N GLN A 131 3.18 -20.62 -0.92
CA GLN A 131 4.09 -21.72 -1.25
C GLN A 131 3.44 -22.74 -2.18
N LEU A 132 2.17 -23.09 -1.94
CA LEU A 132 1.41 -23.98 -2.82
C LEU A 132 1.25 -23.38 -4.22
N THR A 133 0.98 -22.08 -4.32
CA THR A 133 0.87 -21.42 -5.64
C THR A 133 2.18 -21.42 -6.40
N ASP A 134 3.31 -21.26 -5.71
CA ASP A 134 4.65 -21.30 -6.33
C ASP A 134 4.98 -22.71 -6.84
N GLN A 135 4.66 -23.74 -6.05
CA GLN A 135 4.82 -25.14 -6.45
C GLN A 135 3.94 -25.51 -7.65
N LEU A 136 2.67 -25.11 -7.65
CA LEU A 136 1.76 -25.35 -8.77
C LEU A 136 2.21 -24.61 -10.03
N LEU A 137 2.76 -23.40 -9.89
CA LEU A 137 3.29 -22.65 -11.02
C LEU A 137 4.54 -23.33 -11.62
N GLU A 138 5.37 -23.95 -10.78
CA GLU A 138 6.52 -24.75 -11.22
C GLU A 138 6.09 -26.07 -11.89
N GLU A 139 5.02 -26.73 -11.42
CA GLU A 139 4.44 -27.93 -12.04
C GLU A 139 3.77 -27.64 -13.40
N PHE A 140 3.18 -26.45 -13.57
CA PHE A 140 2.49 -26.03 -14.80
C PHE A 140 3.40 -25.37 -15.85
N VAL A 141 4.73 -25.48 -15.73
CA VAL A 141 5.64 -25.13 -16.84
C VAL A 141 5.34 -26.07 -18.00
N PHE A 142 4.61 -25.54 -18.99
CA PHE A 142 4.21 -26.25 -20.20
C PHE A 142 5.47 -26.70 -20.94
N ASP A 143 5.72 -28.01 -20.96
CA ASP A 143 6.85 -28.61 -21.68
C ASP A 143 6.62 -28.39 -23.19
N ASP A 144 7.39 -27.51 -23.81
CA ASP A 144 7.30 -27.13 -25.23
C ASP A 144 7.73 -28.27 -26.19
N ASP A 145 7.99 -29.47 -25.65
CA ASP A 145 8.58 -30.60 -26.38
C ASP A 145 7.69 -31.86 -26.41
N THR A 146 6.36 -31.70 -26.43
CA THR A 146 5.46 -32.77 -26.90
C THR A 146 5.24 -32.63 -28.41
N PRO A 147 5.80 -33.52 -29.26
CA PRO A 147 5.55 -33.46 -30.69
C PRO A 147 4.07 -33.74 -30.93
N LEU A 148 3.43 -32.86 -31.70
CA LEU A 148 2.06 -32.97 -32.17
C LEU A 148 1.89 -34.25 -33.02
N VAL A 149 1.73 -35.40 -32.37
CA VAL A 149 1.20 -36.59 -33.03
C VAL A 149 -0.27 -36.34 -33.30
N SER A 150 -0.56 -36.18 -34.58
CA SER A 150 -1.88 -36.01 -35.13
C SER A 150 -2.60 -37.37 -35.13
N ALA A 151 -3.68 -37.49 -34.34
CA ALA A 151 -4.83 -38.39 -34.48
C ALA A 151 -5.48 -38.53 -33.08
N GLU A 152 -6.78 -38.37 -32.81
CA GLU A 152 -7.96 -38.44 -33.66
C GLU A 152 -9.01 -37.40 -33.21
N LYS A 153 -9.79 -36.95 -34.19
CA LYS A 153 -11.04 -36.22 -34.02
C LYS A 153 -12.04 -37.11 -33.27
N SER A 154 -12.33 -36.80 -32.00
CA SER A 154 -13.63 -37.15 -31.39
C SER A 154 -14.41 -35.86 -31.14
N GLU A 155 -15.41 -35.63 -31.99
CA GLU A 155 -16.48 -34.66 -31.76
C GLU A 155 -17.10 -34.89 -30.38
N ALA A 156 -16.76 -34.04 -29.41
CA ALA A 156 -17.57 -33.84 -28.23
C ALA A 156 -18.37 -32.55 -28.44
N GLN A 157 -19.68 -32.73 -28.63
CA GLN A 157 -20.69 -31.68 -28.77
C GLN A 157 -20.45 -30.57 -27.72
N GLY A 158 -20.04 -29.39 -28.19
CA GLY A 158 -19.97 -28.21 -27.34
C GLY A 158 -21.37 -27.87 -26.84
N VAL A 159 -21.61 -28.10 -25.54
CA VAL A 159 -22.81 -27.58 -24.88
C VAL A 159 -22.61 -26.07 -24.80
N ASP A 160 -23.31 -25.35 -25.67
CA ASP A 160 -23.29 -23.89 -25.70
C ASP A 160 -23.87 -23.35 -24.38
N VAL A 161 -22.98 -22.88 -23.52
CA VAL A 161 -23.28 -22.28 -22.21
C VAL A 161 -24.22 -21.08 -22.36
N TYR A 162 -24.17 -20.38 -23.50
CA TYR A 162 -25.05 -19.23 -23.77
C TYR A 162 -26.51 -19.65 -24.02
N LYS A 163 -26.74 -20.89 -24.48
CA LYS A 163 -28.10 -21.41 -24.65
C LYS A 163 -28.82 -21.62 -23.30
N TYR A 164 -28.07 -21.92 -22.23
CA TYR A 164 -28.62 -22.07 -20.88
C TYR A 164 -28.86 -20.74 -20.17
N MET A 165 -28.02 -19.72 -20.43
CA MET A 165 -28.18 -18.42 -19.78
C MET A 165 -29.31 -17.57 -20.36
N PHE A 166 -29.63 -17.71 -21.65
CA PHE A 166 -30.62 -16.84 -22.32
C PHE A 166 -31.98 -17.47 -22.59
N ASN A 167 -32.16 -18.78 -22.39
CA ASN A 167 -33.46 -19.44 -22.61
C ASN A 167 -34.27 -19.68 -21.32
N GLY A 168 -33.90 -19.04 -20.22
CA GLY A 168 -34.63 -19.05 -18.94
C GLY A 168 -35.82 -18.09 -18.87
N ALA A 169 -36.39 -17.68 -20.01
CA ALA A 169 -37.58 -16.83 -20.06
C ALA A 169 -38.44 -17.14 -21.29
N ALA A 170 -39.21 -18.24 -21.22
CA ALA A 170 -40.57 -18.32 -21.77
C ALA A 170 -41.10 -19.77 -21.74
N LYS A 171 -41.67 -20.20 -20.62
CA LYS A 171 -43.07 -20.68 -20.52
C LYS A 171 -43.41 -21.08 -19.10
#